data_AF-A0A8D3AI11-F1
#
_entry.id   AF-A0A8D3AI11-F1
#
_cell.length_a   1.000
_cell.length_b   1.000
_cell.length_c   1.000
_cell.angle_alpha   90.00
_cell.angle_beta   90.00
_cell.angle_gamma   90.00
#
_symmetry.space_group_name_H-M   'P 1'
#
loop_
_entity.id
_entity.type
_entity.pdbx_description
1 polymer ?
#
loop_
_entity_poly.entity_id
_entity_poly.type
_entity_poly.pdbx_seq_one_letter_code
_entity_poly.pdbx_strand_id
1 'polypeptide(L)'
;MLFTVFSYSLWKMQKQYVCVSPSDDVIVKTENGPRPKKHRYVRKEGNCNVVFRHVPEEWLLFVTDIFTTLVEIRWRVMFLIFALSYILSWLFFGILYWVIALAHGDIKDETIDPCMYEVRSFTAAFLFSLETQTTIGYGVRGMSENCMVAIVVVTVQDVISCFIDTFVIGIVVAKMASARKRAQTVGFSNCAVINLHDGFLCLSWRVGDFRRNHLVEGTACAQIVRSTVHATGKVDVTYEHLVIRQKDITLVTPTTVFHRIEPGSPLFKMSLVDLRKADFELVVSFTYTDDSTGMLHQTRTSFTPPEILWGQLFQEMIRVSRRNYRVDYTLFNHTAKVPVPEVSAEEYEHKKQLRPSPRHSPRHSPPAFSKTFSKVLSKVLSKAFSKTFSKTFSKTFSKVLSKTFSKTLSEVLSKVPTAESSR
;
A
#
# COMPACT_ATOMS: atom_id res chain seq x y z
N MET A 1 -25.25 -5.26 18.87
CA MET A 1 -24.40 -6.46 19.09
C MET A 1 -23.47 -6.76 17.90
N LEU A 2 -23.92 -6.65 16.64
CA LEU A 2 -23.05 -6.83 15.47
C LEU A 2 -21.92 -5.79 15.33
N PHE A 3 -22.16 -4.53 15.70
CA PHE A 3 -21.14 -3.47 15.69
C PHE A 3 -20.01 -3.69 16.71
N THR A 4 -20.32 -4.25 17.88
CA THR A 4 -19.32 -4.52 18.93
C THR A 4 -18.45 -5.72 18.60
N VAL A 5 -19.00 -6.76 17.96
CA VAL A 5 -18.23 -7.95 17.55
C VAL A 5 -17.30 -7.65 16.37
N PHE A 6 -17.74 -6.84 15.40
CA PHE A 6 -16.88 -6.37 14.31
C PHE A 6 -15.75 -5.47 14.84
N SER A 7 -16.07 -4.58 15.78
CA SER A 7 -15.08 -3.72 16.42
C SER A 7 -14.05 -4.53 17.22
N TYR A 8 -14.47 -5.55 17.99
CA TYR A 8 -13.56 -6.40 18.77
C TYR A 8 -12.65 -7.28 17.90
N SER A 9 -13.16 -7.82 16.78
CA SER A 9 -12.38 -8.61 15.82
C SER A 9 -11.33 -7.77 15.10
N LEU A 10 -11.70 -6.56 14.64
CA LEU A 10 -10.75 -5.60 14.06
C LEU A 10 -9.72 -5.10 15.10
N TRP A 11 -10.11 -4.93 16.36
CA TRP A 11 -9.20 -4.48 17.42
C TRP A 11 -8.18 -5.57 17.80
N LYS A 12 -8.56 -6.85 17.74
CA LYS A 12 -7.64 -7.98 17.96
C LYS A 12 -6.66 -8.16 16.80
N MET A 13 -7.06 -7.88 15.56
CA MET A 13 -6.13 -7.82 14.41
C MET A 13 -5.19 -6.61 14.46
N GLN A 14 -5.60 -5.47 15.02
CA GLN A 14 -4.73 -4.29 15.16
C GLN A 14 -3.55 -4.51 16.12
N LYS A 15 -3.65 -5.40 17.11
CA LYS A 15 -2.51 -5.65 18.02
C LYS A 15 -1.36 -6.44 17.42
N GLN A 16 -1.57 -7.14 16.31
CA GLN A 16 -0.57 -8.06 15.76
C GLN A 16 0.34 -7.45 14.68
N TYR A 17 -0.05 -6.30 14.09
CA TYR A 17 0.67 -5.71 12.95
C TYR A 17 0.89 -4.20 13.05
N VAL A 18 0.70 -3.61 14.24
CA VAL A 18 1.37 -2.33 14.53
C VAL A 18 2.86 -2.61 14.42
N CYS A 19 3.58 -1.82 13.59
CA CYS A 19 5.04 -1.79 13.56
C CYS A 19 5.53 -2.07 14.96
N VAL A 20 6.23 -3.19 15.15
CA VAL A 20 6.78 -3.58 16.45
C VAL A 20 7.39 -2.32 17.03
N SER A 21 6.73 -1.80 18.06
CA SER A 21 7.21 -0.64 18.80
C SER A 21 8.65 -1.01 19.14
N PRO A 22 9.63 -0.11 18.97
CA PRO A 22 11.00 -0.39 19.38
C PRO A 22 10.95 -0.63 20.89
N SER A 23 10.74 -1.89 21.25
CA SER A 23 10.77 -2.42 22.59
C SER A 23 12.17 -3.00 22.64
N ASP A 24 12.94 -2.39 23.53
CA ASP A 24 14.39 -2.44 23.62
C ASP A 24 15.07 -1.50 22.62
N ASP A 25 15.01 -0.21 22.97
CA ASP A 25 16.01 0.78 22.62
C ASP A 25 17.39 0.12 22.71
N VAL A 26 17.96 -0.28 21.57
CA VAL A 26 19.39 -0.51 21.47
C VAL A 26 20.01 0.87 21.61
N ILE A 27 20.20 1.29 22.86
CA ILE A 27 21.10 2.38 23.20
C ILE A 27 22.48 1.86 22.79
N VAL A 28 22.88 2.16 21.55
CA VAL A 28 24.28 2.11 21.17
C VAL A 28 24.95 3.15 22.05
N LYS A 29 25.48 2.71 23.21
CA LYS A 29 26.35 3.51 24.07
C LYS A 29 27.60 3.84 23.25
N THR A 30 27.55 4.92 22.50
CA THR A 30 28.77 5.60 22.07
C THR A 30 29.41 6.23 23.29
N GLU A 31 30.74 6.22 23.33
CA GLU A 31 31.61 6.80 24.38
C GLU A 31 31.27 8.27 24.74
N ASN A 32 30.49 8.97 23.91
CA ASN A 32 30.13 10.37 24.05
C ASN A 32 28.63 10.57 24.35
N GLY A 33 28.17 10.17 25.55
CA GLY A 33 26.88 10.56 26.14
C GLY A 33 25.59 10.33 25.30
N PRO A 34 24.41 10.66 25.85
CA PRO A 34 23.17 10.69 25.07
C PRO A 34 23.14 11.95 24.20
N ARG A 35 23.26 11.79 22.87
CA ARG A 35 23.05 12.90 21.93
C ARG A 35 21.59 13.39 22.04
N PRO A 36 21.33 14.71 22.02
CA PRO A 36 19.97 15.23 22.01
C PRO A 36 19.21 14.64 20.81
N LYS A 37 17.98 14.15 21.06
CA LYS A 37 17.11 13.57 20.01
C LYS A 37 16.84 14.65 18.97
N LYS A 38 17.52 14.55 17.83
CA LYS A 38 17.33 15.47 16.71
C LYS A 38 15.95 15.24 16.09
N HIS A 39 15.25 16.32 15.76
CA HIS A 39 13.94 16.25 15.11
C HIS A 39 14.09 15.66 13.71
N ARG A 40 13.33 14.60 13.42
CA ARG A 40 13.28 13.95 12.10
C ARG A 40 12.36 14.72 11.17
N TYR A 41 12.69 14.77 9.88
CA TYR A 41 11.88 15.36 8.83
C TYR A 41 10.70 14.43 8.46
N VAL A 42 10.98 13.12 8.32
CA VAL A 42 9.95 12.07 8.15
C VAL A 42 10.03 11.14 9.35
N ARG A 43 8.87 10.72 9.88
CA ARG A 43 8.84 9.74 10.98
C ARG A 43 8.99 8.32 10.43
N LYS A 44 9.33 7.36 11.28
CA LYS A 44 9.42 5.94 10.88
C LYS A 44 8.12 5.40 10.31
N GLU A 45 6.99 5.94 10.76
CA GLU A 45 5.65 5.59 10.29
C GLU A 45 5.29 6.24 8.94
N GLY A 46 6.20 7.04 8.35
CA GLY A 46 6.01 7.71 7.06
C GLY A 46 5.33 9.07 7.10
N ASN A 47 4.92 9.54 8.29
CA ASN A 47 4.33 10.87 8.47
C ASN A 47 5.40 11.96 8.41
N CYS A 48 5.17 13.01 7.60
CA CYS A 48 6.04 14.18 7.57
C CYS A 48 5.88 15.01 8.86
N ASN A 49 6.98 15.35 9.51
CA ASN A 49 7.00 16.15 10.73
C ASN A 49 7.22 17.63 10.40
N VAL A 50 6.43 18.15 9.47
CA VAL A 50 6.49 19.55 9.00
C VAL A 50 5.14 20.21 9.33
N VAL A 51 5.20 21.38 9.96
CA VAL A 51 4.02 22.18 10.26
C VAL A 51 4.07 23.42 9.38
N PHE A 52 3.16 23.51 8.42
CA PHE A 52 2.97 24.71 7.63
C PHE A 52 2.32 25.78 8.52
N ARG A 53 2.81 27.02 8.46
CA ARG A 53 2.24 28.17 9.16
C ARG A 53 1.99 29.30 8.16
N HIS A 54 0.82 29.95 8.26
CA HIS A 54 0.39 31.04 7.39
C HIS A 54 0.33 30.64 5.91
N VAL A 55 -0.37 29.55 5.59
CA VAL A 55 -0.76 29.31 4.20
C VAL A 55 -1.90 30.29 3.88
N PRO A 56 -1.80 31.12 2.83
CA PRO A 56 -2.89 31.99 2.44
C PRO A 56 -4.15 31.16 2.12
N GLU A 57 -5.32 31.60 2.59
CA GLU A 57 -6.65 31.05 2.26
C GLU A 57 -6.94 29.60 2.70
N GLU A 58 -6.38 29.12 3.81
CA GLU A 58 -6.59 27.73 4.32
C GLU A 58 -8.07 27.30 4.34
N TRP A 59 -8.96 28.10 4.94
CA TRP A 59 -10.38 27.74 5.05
C TRP A 59 -11.12 27.71 3.71
N LEU A 60 -10.77 28.61 2.78
CA LEU A 60 -11.44 28.71 1.49
C LEU A 60 -11.07 27.51 0.62
N LEU A 61 -9.79 27.10 0.63
CA LEU A 61 -9.32 25.91 -0.05
C LEU A 61 -10.01 24.63 0.46
N PHE A 62 -10.13 24.46 1.79
CA PHE A 62 -10.83 23.31 2.38
C PHE A 62 -12.32 23.26 2.04
N VAL A 63 -12.99 24.42 1.95
CA VAL A 63 -14.42 24.48 1.58
C VAL A 63 -14.62 24.26 0.08
N THR A 64 -13.72 24.76 -0.78
CA THR A 64 -13.79 24.49 -2.22
C THR A 64 -13.58 23.01 -2.54
N ASP A 65 -12.82 22.29 -1.71
CA ASP A 65 -12.60 20.84 -1.84
C ASP A 65 -13.28 20.06 -0.70
N ILE A 66 -14.58 20.31 -0.53
CA ILE A 66 -15.39 19.70 0.54
C ILE A 66 -15.43 18.17 0.44
N PHE A 67 -15.42 17.62 -0.78
CA PHE A 67 -15.51 16.18 -1.00
C PHE A 67 -14.27 15.45 -0.48
N THR A 68 -13.07 15.89 -0.88
CA THR A 68 -11.83 15.26 -0.37
C THR A 68 -11.71 15.46 1.13
N THR A 69 -12.07 16.65 1.63
CA THR A 69 -12.04 16.96 3.07
C THR A 69 -12.91 15.97 3.87
N LEU A 70 -14.15 15.72 3.44
CA LEU A 70 -15.06 14.76 4.09
C LEU A 70 -14.53 13.30 3.99
N VAL A 71 -13.88 12.95 2.88
CA VAL A 71 -13.24 11.65 2.71
C VAL A 71 -11.97 11.51 3.55
N GLU A 72 -11.27 12.60 3.88
CA GLU A 72 -10.01 12.57 4.64
C GLU A 72 -10.20 12.66 6.17
N ILE A 73 -11.26 13.28 6.67
CA ILE A 73 -11.50 13.44 8.12
C ILE A 73 -11.60 12.10 8.86
N ARG A 74 -11.41 12.10 10.19
CA ARG A 74 -11.55 10.87 10.98
C ARG A 74 -13.01 10.37 10.96
N TRP A 75 -13.20 9.04 10.92
CA TRP A 75 -14.52 8.40 10.96
C TRP A 75 -15.46 8.95 12.03
N ARG A 76 -14.94 9.20 13.25
CA ARG A 76 -15.74 9.75 14.36
C ARG A 76 -16.31 11.14 14.04
N VAL A 77 -15.51 12.00 13.42
CA VAL A 77 -15.93 13.36 13.04
C VAL A 77 -16.89 13.29 11.86
N MET A 78 -16.63 12.40 10.89
CA MET A 78 -17.52 12.19 9.75
C MET A 78 -18.92 11.74 10.19
N PHE A 79 -19.02 10.72 11.06
CA PHE A 79 -20.31 10.26 11.58
C PHE A 79 -21.01 11.34 12.40
N LEU A 80 -20.25 12.17 13.14
CA LEU A 80 -20.82 13.30 13.88
C LEU A 80 -21.38 14.38 12.94
N ILE A 81 -20.68 14.70 11.85
CA ILE A 81 -21.15 15.65 10.83
C ILE A 81 -22.45 15.14 10.17
N PHE A 82 -22.50 13.86 9.79
CA PHE A 82 -23.70 13.27 9.20
C PHE A 82 -24.87 13.18 10.20
N ALA A 83 -24.61 12.81 11.44
CA ALA A 83 -25.64 12.82 12.48
C ALA A 83 -26.20 14.25 12.68
N LEU A 84 -25.31 15.24 12.70
CA LEU A 84 -25.71 16.65 12.83
C LEU A 84 -26.52 17.12 11.61
N SER A 85 -26.19 16.72 10.38
CA SER A 85 -26.97 17.09 9.19
C SER A 85 -28.38 16.51 9.20
N TYR A 86 -28.57 15.27 9.67
CA TYR A 86 -29.91 14.70 9.87
C TYR A 86 -30.69 15.44 10.96
N ILE A 87 -30.08 15.68 12.12
CA ILE A 87 -30.75 16.37 13.23
C ILE A 87 -31.15 17.80 12.82
N LEU A 88 -30.27 18.54 12.14
CA LEU A 88 -30.55 19.89 11.67
C LEU A 88 -31.66 19.93 10.62
N SER A 89 -31.73 18.94 9.72
CA SER A 89 -32.83 18.86 8.75
C SER A 89 -34.17 18.53 9.41
N TRP A 90 -34.20 17.57 10.36
CA TRP A 90 -35.41 17.29 11.14
C TRP A 90 -35.88 18.50 11.95
N LEU A 91 -34.95 19.25 12.54
CA LEU A 91 -35.28 20.48 13.27
C LEU A 91 -35.82 21.56 12.33
N PHE A 92 -35.19 21.75 11.17
CA PHE A 92 -35.63 22.75 10.19
C PHE A 92 -37.07 22.48 9.70
N PHE A 93 -37.34 21.26 9.24
CA PHE A 93 -38.69 20.90 8.80
C PHE A 93 -39.68 20.81 9.96
N GLY A 94 -39.26 20.36 11.15
CA GLY A 94 -40.07 20.39 12.36
C GLY A 94 -40.51 21.82 12.74
N ILE A 95 -39.63 22.81 12.62
CA ILE A 95 -39.97 24.22 12.79
C ILE A 95 -40.96 24.68 11.71
N LEU A 96 -40.76 24.28 10.46
CA LEU A 96 -41.67 24.65 9.36
C LEU A 96 -43.08 24.09 9.56
N TYR A 97 -43.21 22.82 9.94
CA TYR A 97 -44.50 22.23 10.31
C TYR A 97 -45.12 22.89 11.54
N TRP A 98 -44.31 23.22 12.54
CA TRP A 98 -44.79 23.95 13.72
C TRP A 98 -45.36 25.32 13.36
N VAL A 99 -44.70 26.05 12.45
CA VAL A 99 -45.19 27.34 11.94
C VAL A 99 -46.48 27.18 11.14
N ILE A 100 -46.59 26.14 10.31
CA ILE A 100 -47.81 25.84 9.54
C ILE A 100 -48.98 25.54 10.49
N ALA A 101 -48.76 24.68 11.50
CA ALA A 101 -49.78 24.34 12.50
C ALA A 101 -50.23 25.59 13.30
N LEU A 102 -49.29 26.47 13.67
CA LEU A 102 -49.60 27.73 14.34
C LEU A 102 -50.37 28.71 13.44
N ALA A 103 -50.01 28.81 12.17
CA ALA A 103 -50.64 29.72 11.21
C ALA A 103 -52.06 29.28 10.84
N HIS A 104 -52.31 27.97 10.76
CA HIS A 104 -53.63 27.41 10.47
C HIS A 104 -54.56 27.40 11.71
N GLY A 105 -53.99 27.29 12.91
CA GLY A 105 -54.76 27.25 14.17
C GLY A 105 -54.95 25.85 14.76
N ASP A 106 -54.27 24.84 14.21
CA ASP A 106 -54.37 23.40 14.58
C ASP A 106 -54.14 23.12 16.08
N ILE A 107 -53.48 24.03 16.79
CA ILE A 107 -53.12 23.87 18.21
C ILE A 107 -54.23 24.34 19.15
N LYS A 108 -55.10 25.25 18.71
CA LYS A 108 -56.07 25.94 19.58
C LYS A 108 -57.50 25.43 19.44
N ASP A 109 -57.93 25.11 18.22
CA ASP A 109 -59.31 24.71 17.94
C ASP A 109 -59.36 23.26 17.48
N GLU A 110 -59.95 22.38 18.30
CA GLU A 110 -60.18 20.97 17.94
C GLU A 110 -61.33 20.78 16.94
N THR A 111 -62.04 21.86 16.59
CA THR A 111 -63.19 21.84 15.68
C THR A 111 -62.84 22.15 14.23
N ILE A 112 -61.60 22.60 13.96
CA ILE A 112 -61.10 22.87 12.61
C ILE A 112 -60.42 21.60 12.12
N ASP A 113 -60.72 21.17 10.89
CA ASP A 113 -60.03 20.02 10.30
C ASP A 113 -58.53 20.34 10.14
N PRO A 114 -57.63 19.65 10.87
CA PRO A 114 -56.25 20.09 10.97
C PRO A 114 -55.48 19.90 9.66
N CYS A 115 -54.41 20.69 9.45
CA CYS A 115 -53.47 20.42 8.35
C CYS A 115 -52.71 19.12 8.58
N MET A 116 -52.34 18.86 9.84
CA MET A 116 -51.58 17.67 10.25
C MET A 116 -52.19 17.07 11.51
N TYR A 117 -52.58 15.81 11.45
CA TYR A 117 -53.19 15.11 12.58
C TYR A 117 -52.17 14.92 13.72
N GLU A 118 -52.62 15.18 14.95
CA GLU A 118 -51.86 14.98 16.19
C GLU A 118 -50.54 15.77 16.30
N VAL A 119 -50.43 16.91 15.60
CA VAL A 119 -49.30 17.86 15.68
C VAL A 119 -49.64 19.06 16.58
N ARG A 120 -49.82 18.79 17.88
CA ARG A 120 -50.27 19.81 18.87
C ARG A 120 -49.15 20.52 19.64
N SER A 121 -47.91 20.06 19.52
CA SER A 121 -46.74 20.64 20.20
C SER A 121 -45.51 20.67 19.28
N PHE A 122 -44.52 21.50 19.61
CA PHE A 122 -43.26 21.54 18.87
C PHE A 122 -42.59 20.16 18.81
N THR A 123 -42.63 19.40 19.91
CA THR A 123 -42.12 18.03 19.95
C THR A 123 -42.88 17.11 19.00
N ALA A 124 -44.20 17.26 18.88
CA ALA A 124 -44.99 16.48 17.92
C ALA A 124 -44.65 16.87 16.47
N ALA A 125 -44.40 18.15 16.18
CA ALA A 125 -43.97 18.61 14.86
C ALA A 125 -42.57 18.11 14.49
N PHE A 126 -41.64 18.10 15.45
CA PHE A 126 -40.32 17.49 15.29
C PHE A 126 -40.40 15.99 15.02
N LEU A 127 -41.22 15.26 15.80
CA LEU A 127 -41.44 13.83 15.59
C LEU A 127 -42.06 13.56 14.22
N PHE A 128 -43.06 14.35 13.80
CA PHE A 128 -43.65 14.24 12.46
C PHE A 128 -42.60 14.46 11.34
N SER A 129 -41.75 15.47 11.48
CA SER A 129 -40.65 15.71 10.54
C SER A 129 -39.68 14.53 10.48
N LEU A 130 -39.27 13.99 11.64
CA LEU A 130 -38.40 12.83 11.73
C LEU A 130 -39.05 11.60 11.09
N GLU A 131 -40.29 11.29 11.45
CA GLU A 131 -41.06 10.15 10.93
C GLU A 131 -41.21 10.20 9.41
N THR A 132 -41.43 11.40 8.86
CA THR A 132 -41.53 11.65 7.42
C THR A 132 -40.19 11.46 6.74
N GLN A 133 -39.14 12.15 7.21
CA GLN A 133 -37.83 12.15 6.53
C GLN A 133 -37.17 10.77 6.55
N THR A 134 -37.31 10.04 7.65
CA THR A 134 -36.75 8.70 7.82
C THR A 134 -37.65 7.61 7.26
N THR A 135 -38.83 7.96 6.73
CA THR A 135 -39.83 7.03 6.18
C THR A 135 -40.30 5.97 7.18
N ILE A 136 -40.24 6.25 8.49
CA ILE A 136 -40.73 5.35 9.53
C ILE A 136 -42.27 5.32 9.52
N GLY A 137 -42.89 6.51 9.47
CA GLY A 137 -44.33 6.69 9.33
C GLY A 137 -45.18 5.83 10.28
N TYR A 138 -45.09 6.07 11.60
CA TYR A 138 -45.86 5.30 12.59
C TYR A 138 -47.38 5.39 12.39
N GLY A 139 -47.86 6.40 11.66
CA GLY A 139 -49.26 6.56 11.24
C GLY A 139 -50.17 7.23 12.28
N VAL A 140 -49.68 7.46 13.50
CA VAL A 140 -50.40 8.25 14.53
C VAL A 140 -50.43 9.73 14.17
N ARG A 141 -49.35 10.25 13.57
CA ARG A 141 -49.28 11.59 13.00
C ARG A 141 -49.36 11.47 11.49
N GLY A 142 -50.25 12.23 10.87
CA GLY A 142 -50.57 12.09 9.45
C GLY A 142 -50.81 13.42 8.77
N MET A 143 -50.54 13.47 7.47
CA MET A 143 -50.86 14.63 6.63
C MET A 143 -52.35 14.63 6.28
N SER A 144 -52.98 15.81 6.29
CA SER A 144 -54.34 16.02 5.78
C SER A 144 -54.33 16.65 4.39
N GLU A 145 -55.43 16.51 3.65
CA GLU A 145 -55.63 17.09 2.31
C GLU A 145 -56.00 18.59 2.35
N ASN A 146 -56.30 19.11 3.54
CA ASN A 146 -56.84 20.47 3.72
C ASN A 146 -55.84 21.58 3.37
N CYS A 147 -54.55 21.30 3.49
CA CYS A 147 -53.50 22.33 3.44
C CYS A 147 -52.46 22.03 2.35
N MET A 148 -52.64 22.65 1.19
CA MET A 148 -51.69 22.54 0.07
C MET A 148 -50.26 22.95 0.44
N VAL A 149 -50.09 23.93 1.34
CA VAL A 149 -48.76 24.36 1.81
C VAL A 149 -48.03 23.21 2.51
N ALA A 150 -48.72 22.44 3.36
CA ALA A 150 -48.12 21.31 4.05
C ALA A 150 -47.71 20.20 3.07
N ILE A 151 -48.54 19.94 2.06
CA ILE A 151 -48.26 18.97 0.99
C ILE A 151 -47.02 19.36 0.17
N VAL A 152 -46.85 20.65 -0.15
CA VAL A 152 -45.65 21.12 -0.86
C VAL A 152 -44.41 20.95 0.03
N VAL A 153 -44.52 21.28 1.33
CA VAL A 153 -43.40 21.14 2.26
C VAL A 153 -42.97 19.68 2.44
N VAL A 154 -43.90 18.74 2.59
CA VAL A 154 -43.57 17.31 2.72
C VAL A 154 -42.92 16.77 1.45
N THR A 155 -43.36 17.22 0.28
CA THR A 155 -42.77 16.84 -1.01
C THR A 155 -41.33 17.36 -1.13
N VAL A 156 -41.10 18.62 -0.75
CA VAL A 156 -39.75 19.20 -0.73
C VAL A 156 -38.85 18.51 0.29
N GLN A 157 -39.40 18.15 1.46
CA GLN A 157 -38.67 17.40 2.49
C GLN A 157 -38.21 16.03 1.98
N ASP A 158 -39.08 15.29 1.30
CA ASP A 158 -38.76 13.95 0.76
C ASP A 158 -37.64 14.02 -0.28
N VAL A 159 -37.71 14.98 -1.21
CA VAL A 159 -36.66 15.20 -2.21
C VAL A 159 -35.32 15.54 -1.54
N ILE A 160 -35.32 16.44 -0.55
CA ILE A 160 -34.10 16.80 0.19
C ILE A 160 -33.56 15.61 0.98
N SER A 161 -34.43 14.77 1.55
CA SER A 161 -34.05 13.54 2.25
C SER A 161 -33.26 12.61 1.33
N CYS A 162 -33.79 12.37 0.13
CA CYS A 162 -33.14 11.53 -0.88
C CYS A 162 -31.74 12.04 -1.26
N PHE A 163 -31.57 13.37 -1.37
CA PHE A 163 -30.26 13.96 -1.64
C PHE A 163 -29.29 13.74 -0.48
N ILE A 164 -29.71 14.00 0.77
CA ILE A 164 -28.87 13.81 1.96
C ILE A 164 -28.41 12.35 2.04
N ASP A 165 -29.32 11.39 1.87
CA ASP A 165 -29.00 9.96 1.89
C ASP A 165 -28.00 9.57 0.79
N THR A 166 -28.20 10.08 -0.43
CA THR A 166 -27.29 9.83 -1.56
C THR A 166 -25.88 10.36 -1.26
N PHE A 167 -25.76 11.56 -0.71
CA PHE A 167 -24.46 12.13 -0.33
C PHE A 167 -23.78 11.33 0.78
N VAL A 168 -24.51 10.95 1.83
CA VAL A 168 -23.97 10.16 2.94
C VAL A 168 -23.47 8.82 2.44
N ILE A 169 -24.28 8.07 1.68
CA ILE A 169 -23.88 6.77 1.12
C ILE A 169 -22.68 6.94 0.19
N GLY A 170 -22.71 7.92 -0.70
CA GLY A 170 -21.62 8.19 -1.65
C GLY A 170 -20.29 8.48 -0.95
N ILE A 171 -20.29 9.34 0.08
CA ILE A 171 -19.07 9.67 0.83
C ILE A 171 -18.60 8.48 1.66
N VAL A 172 -19.51 7.73 2.30
CA VAL A 172 -19.14 6.53 3.07
C VAL A 172 -18.47 5.51 2.15
N VAL A 173 -19.04 5.23 0.98
CA VAL A 173 -18.47 4.30 -0.01
C VAL A 173 -17.12 4.81 -0.51
N ALA A 174 -17.01 6.10 -0.88
CA ALA A 174 -15.76 6.70 -1.32
C ALA A 174 -14.66 6.61 -0.24
N LYS A 175 -15.02 6.86 1.02
CA LYS A 175 -14.09 6.74 2.16
C LYS A 175 -13.68 5.31 2.45
N MET A 176 -14.61 4.35 2.32
CA MET A 176 -14.29 2.93 2.42
C MET A 176 -13.33 2.51 1.30
N ALA A 177 -13.55 2.98 0.07
CA ALA A 177 -12.69 2.70 -1.08
C ALA A 177 -11.30 3.34 -0.97
N SER A 178 -11.22 4.56 -0.40
CA SER A 178 -9.96 5.30 -0.21
C SER A 178 -8.96 4.57 0.72
N ALA A 179 -9.45 3.70 1.62
CA ALA A 179 -8.69 2.68 2.36
C ALA A 179 -7.23 3.05 2.78
N ARG A 180 -6.96 4.28 3.25
CA ARG A 180 -5.61 4.76 3.61
C ARG A 180 -4.85 3.87 4.60
N LYS A 181 -5.57 3.13 5.45
CA LYS A 181 -4.97 2.15 6.38
C LYS A 181 -4.37 0.93 5.68
N ARG A 182 -4.74 0.66 4.42
CA ARG A 182 -4.18 -0.43 3.63
C ARG A 182 -2.72 -0.19 3.25
N ALA A 183 -2.29 1.06 3.12
CA ALA A 183 -0.89 1.42 2.92
C ALA A 183 0.05 0.91 4.04
N GLN A 184 -0.50 0.55 5.21
CA GLN A 184 0.26 0.03 6.35
C GLN A 184 0.60 -1.47 6.25
N THR A 185 0.15 -2.20 5.23
CA THR A 185 0.52 -3.62 5.07
C THR A 185 1.90 -3.80 4.46
N VAL A 186 2.37 -2.85 3.65
CA VAL A 186 3.75 -2.83 3.15
C VAL A 186 4.60 -1.98 4.09
N GLY A 187 5.64 -2.57 4.64
CA GLY A 187 6.57 -1.87 5.52
C GLY A 187 8.02 -2.15 5.22
N PHE A 188 8.87 -1.49 5.99
CA PHE A 188 10.31 -1.45 5.82
C PHE A 188 11.03 -2.00 7.03
N SER A 189 12.29 -2.43 6.86
CA SER A 189 13.15 -2.78 7.99
C SER A 189 13.34 -1.60 8.94
N ASN A 190 13.57 -1.88 10.22
CA ASN A 190 13.81 -0.85 11.23
C ASN A 190 15.15 -0.11 11.02
N CYS A 191 16.15 -0.82 10.51
CA CYS A 191 17.47 -0.31 10.16
C CYS A 191 17.74 -0.43 8.66
N ALA A 192 18.70 0.35 8.17
CA ALA A 192 19.37 0.12 6.90
C ALA A 192 20.77 -0.41 7.19
N VAL A 193 21.39 -1.13 6.25
CA VAL A 193 22.72 -1.71 6.44
C VAL A 193 23.64 -1.39 5.29
N ILE A 194 24.92 -1.21 5.59
CA ILE A 194 25.99 -1.04 4.60
C ILE A 194 26.90 -2.26 4.65
N ASN A 195 27.04 -2.95 3.53
CA ASN A 195 27.93 -4.10 3.39
C ASN A 195 28.53 -4.19 1.99
N LEU A 196 29.41 -5.17 1.81
CA LEU A 196 30.01 -5.46 0.52
C LEU A 196 29.13 -6.48 -0.23
N HIS A 197 28.62 -6.08 -1.40
CA HIS A 197 27.86 -6.94 -2.31
C HIS A 197 28.53 -6.92 -3.69
N ASP A 198 28.83 -8.09 -4.25
CA ASP A 198 29.56 -8.25 -5.52
C ASP A 198 30.87 -7.45 -5.62
N GLY A 199 31.53 -7.25 -4.47
CA GLY A 199 32.79 -6.51 -4.40
C GLY A 199 32.64 -4.98 -4.48
N PHE A 200 31.43 -4.44 -4.32
CA PHE A 200 31.12 -3.01 -4.18
C PHE A 200 30.45 -2.73 -2.84
N LEU A 201 30.65 -1.52 -2.31
CA LEU A 201 29.98 -1.08 -1.09
C LEU A 201 28.53 -0.70 -1.44
N CYS A 202 27.58 -1.30 -0.75
CA CYS A 202 26.15 -1.15 -1.02
C CYS A 202 25.40 -0.77 0.25
N LEU A 203 24.54 0.23 0.13
CA LEU A 203 23.52 0.57 1.12
C LEU A 203 22.26 -0.26 0.81
N SER A 204 21.67 -0.89 1.82
CA SER A 204 20.52 -1.74 1.64
C SER A 204 19.50 -1.64 2.77
N TRP A 205 18.23 -1.84 2.43
CA TRP A 205 17.11 -1.90 3.37
C TRP A 205 16.09 -2.92 2.85
N ARG A 206 15.22 -3.42 3.73
CA ARG A 206 14.17 -4.37 3.32
C ARG A 206 12.84 -3.69 3.13
N VAL A 207 12.09 -4.20 2.17
CA VAL A 207 10.68 -3.92 1.96
C VAL A 207 9.93 -5.25 1.92
N GLY A 208 8.75 -5.29 2.54
CA GLY A 208 7.95 -6.51 2.59
C GLY A 208 6.48 -6.19 2.77
N ASP A 209 5.62 -7.00 2.14
CA ASP A 209 4.20 -7.02 2.46
C ASP A 209 3.98 -7.99 3.64
N PHE A 210 3.27 -7.55 4.66
CA PHE A 210 2.90 -8.37 5.82
C PHE A 210 1.60 -9.16 5.59
N ARG A 211 0.93 -8.97 4.45
CA ARG A 211 -0.26 -9.73 4.06
C ARG A 211 0.13 -11.04 3.35
N ARG A 212 -0.65 -12.09 3.62
CA ARG A 212 -0.47 -13.40 2.95
C ARG A 212 -1.07 -13.38 1.55
N ASN A 213 -0.40 -14.06 0.61
CA ASN A 213 -0.86 -14.34 -0.76
C ASN A 213 -1.21 -13.08 -1.58
N HIS A 214 -0.46 -12.00 -1.35
CA HIS A 214 -0.60 -10.76 -2.11
C HIS A 214 0.69 -10.55 -2.91
N LEU A 215 0.53 -10.18 -4.18
CA LEU A 215 1.62 -9.86 -5.07
C LEU A 215 1.54 -8.36 -5.32
N VAL A 216 2.59 -7.64 -4.95
CA VAL A 216 2.58 -6.19 -5.05
C VAL A 216 3.66 -5.74 -6.02
N GLU A 217 3.25 -5.16 -7.13
CA GLU A 217 4.18 -4.54 -8.08
C GLU A 217 4.33 -3.06 -7.76
N GLY A 218 5.58 -2.61 -7.64
CA GLY A 218 5.85 -1.23 -7.31
C GLY A 218 7.28 -0.79 -7.60
N THR A 219 7.50 0.51 -7.45
CA THR A 219 8.78 1.17 -7.66
C THR A 219 9.32 1.71 -6.34
N ALA A 220 10.57 1.34 -6.03
CA ALA A 220 11.32 1.85 -4.90
C ALA A 220 12.08 3.13 -5.27
N CYS A 221 12.02 4.13 -4.40
CA CYS A 221 12.72 5.41 -4.51
C CYS A 221 13.45 5.72 -3.20
N ALA A 222 14.64 6.31 -3.29
CA ALA A 222 15.40 6.74 -2.12
C ALA A 222 16.01 8.13 -2.34
N GLN A 223 16.00 8.95 -1.29
CA GLN A 223 16.50 10.32 -1.28
C GLN A 223 17.25 10.57 0.04
N ILE A 224 18.33 11.33 -0.04
CA ILE A 224 19.00 11.91 1.12
C ILE A 224 18.46 13.32 1.31
N VAL A 225 17.96 13.59 2.51
CA VAL A 225 17.49 14.91 2.93
C VAL A 225 18.52 15.49 3.89
N ARG A 226 19.05 16.67 3.57
CA ARG A 226 19.96 17.42 4.45
C ARG A 226 19.31 18.75 4.81
N SER A 227 19.42 19.14 6.07
CA SER A 227 19.01 20.45 6.54
C SER A 227 20.25 21.24 6.92
N THR A 228 20.52 22.31 6.19
CA THR A 228 21.64 23.21 6.45
C THR A 228 21.14 24.53 7.00
N VAL A 229 21.58 24.87 8.21
CA VAL A 229 21.30 26.19 8.80
C VAL A 229 22.42 27.13 8.36
N HIS A 230 22.09 28.11 7.52
CA HIS A 230 23.03 29.14 7.11
C HIS A 230 23.31 30.10 8.28
N ALA A 231 24.47 30.78 8.25
CA ALA A 231 24.85 31.78 9.25
C ALA A 231 23.84 32.93 9.39
N THR A 232 23.03 33.17 8.36
CA THR A 232 21.93 34.14 8.31
C THR A 232 20.68 33.70 9.10
N GLY A 233 20.68 32.51 9.69
CA GLY A 233 19.53 31.90 10.36
C GLY A 233 18.52 31.24 9.41
N LYS A 234 18.74 31.29 8.10
CA LYS A 234 17.90 30.59 7.11
C LYS A 234 18.21 29.09 7.14
N VAL A 235 17.16 28.28 7.19
CA VAL A 235 17.25 26.83 7.05
C VAL A 235 16.96 26.46 5.61
N ASP A 236 17.92 25.83 4.94
CA ASP A 236 17.73 25.25 3.62
C ASP A 236 17.63 23.72 3.73
N VAL A 237 16.78 23.11 2.89
CA VAL A 237 16.56 21.66 2.87
C VAL A 237 16.84 21.15 1.46
N THR A 238 17.92 20.39 1.32
CA THR A 238 18.33 19.82 0.03
C THR A 238 17.92 18.36 -0.08
N TYR A 239 17.54 17.95 -1.30
CA TYR A 239 17.10 16.61 -1.63
C TYR A 239 18.02 16.02 -2.71
N GLU A 240 18.74 14.96 -2.36
CA GLU A 240 19.66 14.26 -3.27
C GLU A 240 19.13 12.86 -3.56
N HIS A 241 18.80 12.57 -4.82
CA HIS A 241 18.29 11.27 -5.21
C HIS A 241 19.38 10.19 -5.22
N LEU A 242 19.06 9.01 -4.69
CA LEU A 242 19.91 7.83 -4.79
C LEU A 242 19.47 6.96 -5.96
N VAL A 243 20.39 6.62 -6.85
CA VAL A 243 20.12 5.75 -7.99
C VAL A 243 20.04 4.29 -7.54
N ILE A 244 18.90 3.65 -7.75
CA ILE A 244 18.66 2.23 -7.44
C ILE A 244 18.68 1.45 -8.75
N ARG A 245 19.52 0.39 -8.85
CA ARG A 245 19.66 -0.38 -10.11
C ARG A 245 18.39 -1.15 -10.46
N GLN A 246 17.73 -1.73 -9.46
CA GLN A 246 16.47 -2.47 -9.59
C GLN A 246 15.38 -1.71 -8.84
N LYS A 247 14.89 -0.64 -9.46
CA LYS A 247 13.83 0.20 -8.88
C LYS A 247 12.46 -0.50 -8.91
N ASP A 248 12.18 -1.26 -9.96
CA ASP A 248 10.90 -1.93 -10.17
C ASP A 248 10.98 -3.32 -9.55
N ILE A 249 10.10 -3.58 -8.58
CA ILE A 249 10.14 -4.77 -7.73
C ILE A 249 8.75 -5.39 -7.69
N THR A 250 8.69 -6.69 -8.01
CA THR A 250 7.51 -7.53 -7.75
C THR A 250 7.66 -8.18 -6.39
N LEU A 251 6.93 -7.66 -5.41
CA LEU A 251 7.01 -8.04 -4.01
C LEU A 251 6.04 -9.19 -3.72
N VAL A 252 6.57 -10.42 -3.78
CA VAL A 252 5.89 -11.65 -3.33
C VAL A 252 6.44 -12.11 -1.99
N THR A 253 7.76 -12.07 -1.87
CA THR A 253 8.50 -12.28 -0.63
C THR A 253 9.20 -10.98 -0.27
N PRO A 254 9.49 -10.73 1.02
CA PRO A 254 10.30 -9.59 1.42
C PRO A 254 11.62 -9.52 0.64
N THR A 255 11.86 -8.37 0.02
CA THR A 255 13.00 -8.14 -0.86
C THR A 255 13.92 -7.09 -0.24
N THR A 256 15.23 -7.27 -0.43
CA THR A 256 16.22 -6.28 -0.02
C THR A 256 16.50 -5.37 -1.21
N VAL A 257 16.31 -4.06 -1.02
CA VAL A 257 16.62 -3.05 -2.02
C VAL A 257 18.08 -2.64 -1.84
N PHE A 258 18.83 -2.56 -2.94
CA PHE A 258 20.24 -2.23 -2.95
C PHE A 258 20.51 -0.93 -3.70
N HIS A 259 21.16 0.01 -3.04
CA HIS A 259 21.82 1.16 -3.64
C HIS A 259 23.32 0.91 -3.67
N ARG A 260 23.90 0.81 -4.87
CA ARG A 260 25.34 0.69 -5.05
C ARG A 260 25.98 2.07 -4.91
N ILE A 261 26.98 2.19 -4.04
CA ILE A 261 27.67 3.45 -3.78
C ILE A 261 28.76 3.62 -4.86
N GLU A 262 28.38 4.20 -6.00
CA GLU A 262 29.26 4.47 -7.15
C GLU A 262 29.76 5.93 -7.18
N PRO A 263 30.78 6.26 -8.03
CA PRO A 263 31.20 7.64 -8.27
C PRO A 263 30.02 8.46 -8.84
N GLY A 264 29.38 9.26 -7.99
CA GLY A 264 28.14 9.98 -8.29
C GLY A 264 27.07 9.83 -7.20
N SER A 265 27.20 8.83 -6.33
CA SER A 265 26.41 8.74 -5.10
C SER A 265 26.90 9.79 -4.09
N PRO A 266 25.99 10.49 -3.39
CA PRO A 266 26.35 11.41 -2.30
C PRO A 266 27.03 10.70 -1.10
N LEU A 267 26.97 9.37 -1.05
CA LEU A 267 27.62 8.55 -0.03
C LEU A 267 29.02 8.07 -0.44
N PHE A 268 29.49 8.39 -1.65
CA PHE A 268 30.72 7.81 -2.20
C PHE A 268 31.99 8.12 -1.38
N LYS A 269 32.10 9.34 -0.87
CA LYS A 269 33.24 9.81 -0.08
C LYS A 269 33.12 9.53 1.42
N MET A 270 32.06 8.83 1.83
CA MET A 270 31.66 8.74 3.23
C MET A 270 32.24 7.49 3.90
N SER A 271 33.05 7.69 4.94
CA SER A 271 33.56 6.59 5.78
C SER A 271 32.60 6.24 6.93
N LEU A 272 32.92 5.18 7.68
CA LEU A 272 32.19 4.85 8.91
C LEU A 272 32.24 5.99 9.95
N VAL A 273 33.40 6.66 10.07
CA VAL A 273 33.58 7.77 11.00
C VAL A 273 32.73 8.96 10.58
N ASP A 274 32.68 9.24 9.28
CA ASP A 274 31.87 10.33 8.74
C ASP A 274 30.38 10.02 8.90
N LEU A 275 29.95 8.78 8.66
CA LEU A 275 28.56 8.36 8.88
C LEU A 275 28.09 8.62 10.31
N ARG A 276 28.93 8.38 11.31
CA ARG A 276 28.60 8.64 12.72
C ARG A 276 28.54 10.12 13.08
N LYS A 277 29.21 10.99 12.32
CA LYS A 277 29.23 12.44 12.53
C LYS A 277 28.22 13.17 11.65
N ALA A 278 27.81 12.55 10.55
CA ALA A 278 26.98 13.16 9.55
C ALA A 278 25.57 13.44 10.05
N ASP A 279 24.95 14.39 9.36
CA ASP A 279 23.65 14.90 9.68
C ASP A 279 22.80 14.95 8.41
N PHE A 280 22.11 13.84 8.16
CA PHE A 280 21.21 13.68 7.03
C PHE A 280 20.16 12.65 7.40
N GLU A 281 19.08 12.61 6.64
CA GLU A 281 18.04 11.60 6.76
C GLU A 281 17.87 10.89 5.43
N LEU A 282 17.99 9.57 5.43
CA LEU A 282 17.72 8.75 4.25
C LEU A 282 16.22 8.47 4.22
N VAL A 283 15.48 9.14 3.34
CA VAL A 283 14.06 8.90 3.11
C VAL A 283 13.92 7.87 2.00
N VAL A 284 13.24 6.76 2.30
CA VAL A 284 12.91 5.73 1.31
C VAL A 284 11.41 5.67 1.13
N SER A 285 10.98 5.38 -0.09
CA SER A 285 9.57 5.22 -0.41
C SER A 285 9.39 4.05 -1.38
N PHE A 286 8.21 3.43 -1.28
CA PHE A 286 7.79 2.38 -2.18
C PHE A 286 6.38 2.72 -2.65
N THR A 287 6.26 2.94 -3.95
CA THR A 287 5.02 3.29 -4.61
C THR A 287 4.51 2.04 -5.33
N TYR A 288 3.30 1.61 -5.03
CA TYR A 288 2.74 0.38 -5.55
C TYR A 288 1.25 0.50 -5.81
N THR A 289 0.73 -0.33 -6.70
CA THR A 289 -0.71 -0.39 -6.97
C THR A 289 -1.31 -1.55 -6.18
N ASP A 290 -2.46 -1.34 -5.56
CA ASP A 290 -3.18 -2.42 -4.89
C ASP A 290 -4.01 -3.24 -5.87
N ASP A 291 -3.85 -4.57 -5.86
CA ASP A 291 -4.52 -5.49 -6.79
C ASP A 291 -6.05 -5.40 -6.76
N SER A 292 -6.65 -5.08 -5.61
CA SER A 292 -8.10 -5.15 -5.46
C SER A 292 -8.82 -3.83 -5.69
N THR A 293 -8.17 -2.71 -5.44
CA THR A 293 -8.76 -1.38 -5.65
C THR A 293 -8.22 -0.71 -6.92
N GLY A 294 -7.09 -1.16 -7.46
CA GLY A 294 -6.37 -0.49 -8.55
C GLY A 294 -5.80 0.87 -8.14
N MET A 295 -5.87 1.24 -6.86
CA MET A 295 -5.42 2.54 -6.37
C MET A 295 -3.91 2.53 -6.13
N LEU A 296 -3.26 3.63 -6.48
CA LEU A 296 -1.85 3.84 -6.20
C LEU A 296 -1.65 4.20 -4.72
N HIS A 297 -0.83 3.41 -4.03
CA HIS A 297 -0.41 3.65 -2.66
C HIS A 297 1.08 3.98 -2.62
N GLN A 298 1.46 4.85 -1.67
CA GLN A 298 2.85 5.14 -1.40
C GLN A 298 3.12 5.01 0.10
N THR A 299 4.03 4.11 0.44
CA THR A 299 4.54 3.96 1.81
C THR A 299 5.93 4.56 1.89
N ARG A 300 6.27 5.19 3.01
CA ARG A 300 7.54 5.90 3.20
C ARG A 300 8.09 5.62 4.59
N THR A 301 9.40 5.62 4.73
CA THR A 301 10.07 5.63 6.03
C THR A 301 11.37 6.41 5.93
N SER A 302 12.01 6.65 7.06
CA SER A 302 13.31 7.30 7.09
C SER A 302 14.32 6.58 7.96
N PHE A 303 15.59 6.71 7.62
CA PHE A 303 16.72 6.22 8.39
C PHE A 303 17.63 7.38 8.74
N THR A 304 17.80 7.59 10.05
CA THR A 304 18.83 8.49 10.57
C THR A 304 20.19 7.79 10.56
N PRO A 305 21.32 8.51 10.60
CA PRO A 305 22.65 7.90 10.49
C PRO A 305 22.93 6.82 11.55
N PRO A 306 22.48 6.96 12.83
CA PRO A 306 22.57 5.88 13.82
C PRO A 306 21.78 4.60 13.49
N GLU A 307 20.75 4.70 12.65
CA GLU A 307 19.92 3.57 12.21
C GLU A 307 20.48 2.90 10.94
N ILE A 308 21.57 3.43 10.38
CA ILE A 308 22.31 2.85 9.27
C ILE A 308 23.50 2.08 9.85
N LEU A 309 23.43 0.75 9.82
CA LEU A 309 24.41 -0.13 10.44
C LEU A 309 25.48 -0.55 9.44
N TRP A 310 26.72 -0.13 9.69
CA TRP A 310 27.87 -0.51 8.86
C TRP A 310 28.39 -1.92 9.20
N GLY A 311 28.82 -2.67 8.18
CA GLY A 311 29.37 -4.02 8.37
C GLY A 311 28.31 -5.01 8.84
N GLN A 312 27.05 -4.79 8.46
CA GLN A 312 25.94 -5.67 8.80
C GLN A 312 25.29 -6.20 7.53
N LEU A 313 24.86 -7.45 7.57
CA LEU A 313 24.10 -8.09 6.52
C LEU A 313 22.78 -8.59 7.10
N PHE A 314 21.71 -8.40 6.35
CA PHE A 314 20.41 -8.94 6.71
C PHE A 314 20.40 -10.47 6.66
N GLN A 315 19.85 -11.12 7.69
CA GLN A 315 19.82 -12.58 7.78
C GLN A 315 18.81 -13.20 6.80
N GLU A 316 19.19 -14.27 6.10
CA GLU A 316 18.31 -14.95 5.13
C GLU A 316 16.99 -15.42 5.77
N MET A 317 15.85 -15.03 5.16
CA MET A 317 14.50 -15.32 5.67
C MET A 317 13.78 -16.42 4.90
N ILE A 318 14.20 -16.66 3.66
CA ILE A 318 13.52 -17.57 2.75
C ILE A 318 14.16 -18.95 2.89
N ARG A 319 13.36 -19.95 3.22
CA ARG A 319 13.78 -21.36 3.24
C ARG A 319 12.99 -22.14 2.23
N VAL A 320 13.70 -22.88 1.38
CA VAL A 320 13.09 -23.75 0.38
C VAL A 320 12.75 -25.09 1.03
N SER A 321 11.47 -25.44 1.07
CA SER A 321 11.00 -26.77 1.42
C SER A 321 10.67 -27.56 0.15
N ARG A 322 10.50 -28.88 0.26
CA ARG A 322 10.22 -29.77 -0.89
C ARG A 322 8.95 -29.42 -1.67
N ARG A 323 7.99 -28.71 -1.06
CA ARG A 323 6.70 -28.35 -1.68
C ARG A 323 6.42 -26.84 -1.75
N ASN A 324 7.11 -26.02 -0.96
CA ASN A 324 6.83 -24.59 -0.86
C ASN A 324 8.02 -23.77 -0.36
N TYR A 325 8.01 -22.48 -0.66
CA TYR A 325 8.89 -21.49 -0.04
C TYR A 325 8.27 -21.07 1.31
N ARG A 326 9.09 -21.03 2.36
CA ARG A 326 8.69 -20.55 3.69
C ARG A 326 9.47 -19.29 4.01
N VAL A 327 8.76 -18.24 4.40
CA VAL A 327 9.36 -16.96 4.79
C VAL A 327 9.13 -16.77 6.28
N ASP A 328 10.20 -16.54 7.03
CA ASP A 328 10.13 -16.23 8.45
C ASP A 328 10.27 -14.71 8.69
N TYR A 329 9.15 -14.04 8.98
CA TYR A 329 9.13 -12.60 9.25
C TYR A 329 9.73 -12.22 10.60
N THR A 330 9.96 -13.17 11.51
CA THR A 330 10.69 -12.85 12.75
C THR A 330 12.10 -12.36 12.44
N LEU A 331 12.70 -12.89 11.37
CA LEU A 331 14.03 -12.52 10.87
C LEU A 331 14.04 -11.25 9.99
N PHE A 332 12.89 -10.57 9.81
CA PHE A 332 12.76 -9.41 8.93
C PHE A 332 13.71 -8.27 9.30
N ASN A 333 13.85 -8.01 10.60
CA ASN A 333 14.73 -6.96 11.13
C ASN A 333 16.09 -7.47 11.60
N HIS A 334 16.33 -8.79 11.57
CA HIS A 334 17.57 -9.36 12.10
C HIS A 334 18.75 -9.16 11.14
N THR A 335 19.87 -8.72 11.70
CA THR A 335 21.13 -8.51 10.98
C THR A 335 22.28 -9.24 11.67
N ALA A 336 23.28 -9.63 10.89
CA ALA A 336 24.50 -10.27 11.37
C ALA A 336 25.73 -9.45 10.94
N LYS A 337 26.75 -9.41 11.81
CA LYS A 337 28.02 -8.73 11.53
C LYS A 337 28.78 -9.46 10.43
N VAL A 338 29.31 -8.71 9.48
CA VAL A 338 30.14 -9.19 8.38
C VAL A 338 31.42 -8.35 8.32
N PRO A 339 32.59 -8.95 8.07
CA PRO A 339 33.82 -8.18 7.89
C PRO A 339 33.71 -7.29 6.66
N VAL A 340 33.66 -5.98 6.88
CA VAL A 340 33.58 -4.96 5.82
C VAL A 340 34.60 -3.86 6.15
N PRO A 341 35.34 -3.33 5.17
CA PRO A 341 36.24 -2.21 5.38
C PRO A 341 35.51 -1.00 5.98
N GLU A 342 36.13 -0.31 6.93
CA GLU A 342 35.56 0.90 7.56
C GLU A 342 35.88 2.21 6.80
N VAL A 343 36.49 2.07 5.62
CA VAL A 343 36.88 3.17 4.73
C VAL A 343 35.73 3.57 3.80
N SER A 344 35.82 4.76 3.20
CA SER A 344 34.85 5.21 2.19
C SER A 344 34.86 4.31 0.95
N ALA A 345 33.78 4.38 0.16
CA ALA A 345 33.70 3.64 -1.10
C ALA A 345 34.79 4.09 -2.09
N GLU A 346 35.09 5.39 -2.14
CA GLU A 346 36.18 5.98 -2.92
C GLU A 346 37.54 5.37 -2.57
N GLU A 347 37.90 5.36 -1.28
CA GLU A 347 39.17 4.77 -0.83
C GLU A 347 39.22 3.27 -1.06
N TYR A 348 38.09 2.58 -0.88
CA TYR A 348 37.99 1.15 -1.11
C TYR A 348 38.23 0.81 -2.58
N GLU A 349 37.58 1.53 -3.50
CA GLU A 349 37.77 1.35 -4.94
C GLU A 349 39.20 1.70 -5.36
N HIS A 350 39.78 2.78 -4.83
CA HIS A 350 41.17 3.16 -5.10
C HIS A 350 42.16 2.08 -4.61
N LYS A 351 41.97 1.55 -3.39
CA LYS A 351 42.78 0.44 -2.86
C LYS A 351 42.59 -0.86 -3.65
N LYS A 352 41.38 -1.11 -4.15
CA LYS A 352 41.07 -2.27 -5.01
C LYS A 352 41.77 -2.16 -6.37
N GLN A 353 41.89 -0.97 -6.93
CA GLN A 353 42.63 -0.71 -8.17
C GLN A 353 44.15 -0.79 -7.97
N LEU A 354 44.66 -0.36 -6.81
CA LEU A 354 46.08 -0.46 -6.44
C LEU A 354 46.53 -1.89 -6.11
N ARG A 355 45.61 -2.74 -5.65
CA ARG A 355 45.90 -4.17 -5.52
C ARG A 355 46.03 -4.77 -6.92
N PRO A 356 47.19 -5.35 -7.30
CA PRO A 356 47.25 -6.16 -8.50
C PRO A 356 46.18 -7.24 -8.36
N SER A 357 45.32 -7.39 -9.36
CA SER A 357 44.50 -8.60 -9.48
C SER A 357 45.45 -9.78 -9.22
N PRO A 358 45.11 -10.75 -8.34
CA PRO A 358 45.96 -11.91 -8.17
C PRO A 358 46.17 -12.46 -9.58
N ARG A 359 47.44 -12.50 -10.01
CA ARG A 359 47.84 -13.04 -11.30
C ARG A 359 47.01 -14.29 -11.49
N HIS A 360 46.24 -14.35 -12.57
CA HIS A 360 45.73 -15.61 -13.05
C HIS A 360 46.93 -16.57 -13.02
N SER A 361 46.95 -17.48 -12.05
CA SER A 361 47.72 -18.71 -12.17
C SER A 361 47.36 -19.26 -13.54
N PRO A 362 48.33 -19.57 -14.42
CA PRO A 362 47.99 -20.13 -15.72
C PRO A 362 47.12 -21.35 -15.43
N ARG A 363 45.84 -21.29 -15.83
CA ARG A 363 44.99 -22.46 -15.86
C ARG A 363 45.80 -23.47 -16.65
N HIS A 364 46.18 -24.59 -16.02
CA HIS A 364 46.60 -25.77 -16.75
C HIS A 364 45.54 -26.01 -17.83
N SER A 365 45.95 -25.81 -19.08
CA SER A 365 45.21 -26.28 -20.22
C SER A 365 45.00 -27.79 -20.02
N PRO A 366 43.76 -28.31 -20.09
CA PRO A 366 43.61 -29.74 -20.22
C PRO A 366 44.28 -30.15 -21.54
N PRO A 367 44.96 -31.32 -21.59
CA PRO A 367 45.71 -31.73 -22.77
C PRO A 367 44.78 -31.81 -24.00
N ALA A 368 45.38 -31.65 -25.18
CA ALA A 368 44.75 -31.55 -26.51
C ALA A 368 43.79 -32.71 -26.90
N PHE A 369 43.55 -33.67 -26.00
CA PHE A 369 42.61 -34.77 -26.16
C PHE A 369 41.14 -34.32 -26.22
N SER A 370 40.75 -33.25 -25.49
CA SER A 370 39.33 -32.84 -25.40
C SER A 370 38.78 -32.19 -26.68
N LYS A 371 39.63 -31.47 -27.44
CA LYS A 371 39.22 -30.83 -28.71
C LYS A 371 39.10 -31.83 -29.86
N THR A 372 39.94 -32.87 -29.87
CA THR A 372 39.85 -33.94 -30.87
C THR A 372 38.69 -34.87 -30.55
N PHE A 373 38.49 -35.21 -29.28
CA PHE A 373 37.36 -36.05 -28.85
C PHE A 373 36.01 -35.37 -29.08
N SER A 374 35.86 -34.07 -28.80
CA SER A 374 34.59 -33.36 -29.06
C SER A 374 34.26 -33.21 -30.54
N LYS A 375 35.27 -33.03 -31.41
CA LYS A 375 35.08 -33.00 -32.86
C LYS A 375 34.72 -34.37 -33.43
N VAL A 376 35.34 -35.45 -32.95
CA VAL A 376 35.01 -36.81 -33.40
C VAL A 376 33.62 -37.22 -32.88
N LEU A 377 33.35 -36.98 -31.59
CA LEU A 377 32.08 -37.30 -30.95
C LEU A 377 30.91 -36.54 -31.56
N SER A 378 31.04 -35.24 -31.84
CA SER A 378 29.98 -34.46 -32.51
C SER A 378 29.71 -34.92 -33.94
N LYS A 379 30.75 -35.32 -34.68
CA LYS A 379 30.62 -35.81 -36.06
C LYS A 379 30.04 -37.22 -36.13
N VAL A 380 30.36 -38.08 -35.16
CA VAL A 380 29.80 -39.44 -35.06
C VAL A 380 28.37 -39.42 -34.51
N LEU A 381 28.09 -38.66 -33.45
CA LEU A 381 26.74 -38.51 -32.90
C LEU A 381 25.80 -37.85 -33.91
N SER A 382 26.17 -36.74 -34.55
CA SER A 382 25.27 -36.09 -35.51
C SER A 382 24.91 -37.00 -36.68
N LYS A 383 25.87 -37.79 -37.19
CA LYS A 383 25.67 -38.68 -38.34
C LYS A 383 24.92 -39.97 -37.95
N ALA A 384 25.18 -40.54 -36.78
CA ALA A 384 24.49 -41.72 -36.28
C ALA A 384 23.07 -41.41 -35.78
N PHE A 385 22.90 -40.29 -35.07
CA PHE A 385 21.62 -39.88 -34.50
C PHE A 385 20.67 -39.39 -35.61
N SER A 386 21.14 -38.58 -36.57
CA SER A 386 20.32 -38.14 -37.72
C SER A 386 19.77 -39.32 -38.53
N LYS A 387 20.63 -40.29 -38.87
CA LYS A 387 20.27 -41.37 -39.81
C LYS A 387 19.39 -42.44 -39.16
N THR A 388 19.62 -42.73 -37.87
CA THR A 388 18.89 -43.76 -37.13
C THR A 388 17.62 -43.21 -36.49
N PHE A 389 17.67 -41.98 -35.97
CA PHE A 389 16.50 -41.33 -35.38
C PHE A 389 15.48 -40.93 -36.45
N SER A 390 15.89 -40.31 -37.57
CA SER A 390 14.88 -39.90 -38.57
C SER A 390 14.19 -41.10 -39.22
N LYS A 391 14.93 -42.18 -39.55
CA LYS A 391 14.33 -43.39 -40.15
C LYS A 391 13.42 -44.14 -39.18
N THR A 392 13.84 -44.30 -37.93
CA THR A 392 13.08 -45.09 -36.94
C THR A 392 11.93 -44.29 -36.35
N PHE A 393 12.14 -43.00 -36.05
CA PHE A 393 11.10 -42.12 -35.55
C PHE A 393 10.04 -41.85 -36.62
N SER A 394 10.42 -41.51 -37.86
CA SER A 394 9.45 -41.28 -38.94
C SER A 394 8.58 -42.51 -39.21
N LYS A 395 9.18 -43.71 -39.32
CA LYS A 395 8.42 -44.95 -39.58
C LYS A 395 7.54 -45.36 -38.41
N THR A 396 8.03 -45.29 -37.18
CA THR A 396 7.26 -45.77 -36.02
C THR A 396 6.20 -44.73 -35.60
N PHE A 397 6.55 -43.44 -35.60
CA PHE A 397 5.62 -42.38 -35.25
C PHE A 397 4.50 -42.23 -36.28
N SER A 398 4.79 -42.23 -37.58
CA SER A 398 3.73 -42.15 -38.60
C SER A 398 2.77 -43.34 -38.57
N LYS A 399 3.27 -44.54 -38.30
CA LYS A 399 2.46 -45.77 -38.27
C LYS A 399 1.61 -45.88 -37.01
N VAL A 400 2.13 -45.43 -35.86
CA VAL A 400 1.37 -45.40 -34.60
C VAL A 400 0.37 -44.26 -34.62
N LEU A 401 0.77 -43.07 -35.09
CA LEU A 401 -0.12 -41.91 -35.15
C LEU A 401 -1.26 -42.16 -36.13
N SER A 402 -1.01 -42.68 -37.34
CA SER A 402 -2.08 -42.94 -38.31
C SER A 402 -3.07 -44.00 -37.82
N LYS A 403 -2.57 -45.07 -37.19
CA LYS A 403 -3.40 -46.17 -36.69
C LYS A 403 -4.20 -45.80 -35.44
N THR A 404 -3.65 -44.94 -34.59
CA THR A 404 -4.36 -44.43 -33.40
C THR A 404 -5.38 -43.39 -33.83
N PHE A 405 -4.99 -42.44 -34.69
CA PHE A 405 -5.87 -41.36 -35.14
C PHE A 405 -7.02 -41.89 -35.99
N SER A 406 -6.81 -42.85 -36.90
CA SER A 406 -7.92 -43.43 -37.69
C SER A 406 -8.92 -44.17 -36.83
N LYS A 407 -8.45 -44.90 -35.81
CA LYS A 407 -9.30 -45.68 -34.91
C LYS A 407 -10.14 -44.75 -34.04
N THR A 408 -9.52 -43.74 -33.44
CA THR A 408 -10.23 -42.73 -32.63
C THR A 408 -11.20 -41.92 -33.49
N LEU A 409 -10.83 -41.55 -34.72
CA LEU A 409 -11.69 -40.80 -35.63
C LEU A 409 -12.92 -41.62 -36.08
N SER A 410 -12.74 -42.91 -36.39
CA SER A 410 -13.85 -43.81 -36.74
C SER A 410 -14.81 -44.06 -35.58
N GLU A 411 -14.29 -44.11 -34.35
CA GLU A 411 -15.08 -44.35 -33.14
C GLU A 411 -15.84 -43.09 -32.70
N VAL A 412 -15.30 -41.91 -33.01
CA VAL A 412 -16.00 -40.63 -32.82
C VAL A 412 -17.06 -40.42 -33.90
N LEU A 413 -16.74 -40.66 -35.18
CA LEU A 413 -17.67 -40.47 -36.29
C LEU A 413 -18.87 -41.45 -36.27
N SER A 414 -18.70 -42.66 -35.72
CA SER A 414 -19.81 -43.62 -35.55
C SER A 414 -20.74 -43.29 -34.38
N LYS A 415 -20.36 -42.35 -33.49
CA LYS A 415 -21.16 -41.91 -32.34
C LYS A 415 -21.86 -40.58 -32.55
N VAL A 416 -21.73 -39.94 -33.72
CA VAL A 416 -22.48 -38.72 -34.06
C VAL A 416 -23.84 -39.10 -34.64
N PRO A 417 -24.97 -38.83 -33.96
CA PRO A 417 -26.29 -39.02 -34.55
C PRO A 417 -26.51 -37.95 -35.64
N THR A 418 -26.79 -38.38 -36.86
CA THR A 418 -27.30 -37.51 -37.93
C THR A 418 -28.66 -36.97 -37.51
N ALA A 419 -28.70 -35.72 -37.07
CA ALA A 419 -29.95 -34.98 -36.89
C ALA A 419 -30.32 -34.34 -38.23
N GLU A 420 -31.15 -35.02 -39.02
CA GLU A 420 -31.93 -34.37 -40.06
C GLU A 420 -33.31 -35.03 -40.21
N SER A 421 -34.34 -34.18 -40.16
CA SER A 421 -35.70 -34.37 -40.68
C SER A 421 -36.70 -35.22 -39.89
N SER A 422 -37.64 -34.59 -39.19
CA SER A 422 -39.03 -34.40 -39.70
C SER A 422 -40.06 -34.09 -38.60
N ARG A 423 -40.59 -32.86 -38.62
CA ARG A 423 -42.02 -32.45 -38.57
C ARG A 423 -42.20 -31.09 -37.94
#